data_AF-A0AA39T1A3-F1
#
_entry.id   AF-A0AA39T1A3-F1
#
_cell.length_a   1.000
_cell.length_b   1.000
_cell.length_c   1.000
_cell.angle_alpha   90.00
_cell.angle_beta   90.00
_cell.angle_gamma   90.00
#
_symmetry.space_group_name_H-M   'P 1'
#
loop_
_entity.id
_entity.type
_entity.pdbx_description
1 polymer ?
#
loop_
_entity_poly.entity_id
_entity_poly.type
_entity_poly.pdbx_seq_one_letter_code
_entity_poly.pdbx_strand_id
1 'polypeptide(L)'
;MLQKLMSRCSLLEDLHLSCLALKHIYVSKLHKLKIISIRELAHELQSVQIVVPSLEQFSLNCKESILIDMVECPLMVLKLKRVLLTDHEFRVLISSFPLLEDLKVIFCLHLKRITISSNLLKNLSISFCYKLMAIDIDAPNLLSFCYLDNPIPVSSMNVPCPWKVELSNNYGDDPDTQWYIKIKEFLTGSNQIEDVILTVDTSKRYSFNFDECRESSPSFPREIGNLYVTIYVAYYHYAALLDGLLEVCYPRTLSVSLYERSFGSSFIEWLYEKLMNVDASCCDSHDIKCWRHYLKDFKIGGFLMSHPEDQNPLCLDNFSVDNLEDALRQYRNGIVRIPLNWRFPEFYK
;
A
#
# COMPACT_ATOMS: atom_id res chain seq x y z
N MET A 1 -3.38 37.64 15.00
CA MET A 1 -4.72 37.09 15.30
C MET A 1 -4.63 35.77 16.08
N LEU A 2 -3.86 34.78 15.60
CA LEU A 2 -3.67 33.48 16.26
C LEU A 2 -3.21 33.59 17.74
N GLN A 3 -2.18 34.40 18.03
CA GLN A 3 -1.71 34.61 19.41
C GLN A 3 -2.78 35.17 20.36
N LYS A 4 -3.66 36.06 19.85
CA LYS A 4 -4.76 36.62 20.66
C LYS A 4 -5.81 35.55 20.97
N LEU A 5 -6.10 34.66 20.02
CA LEU A 5 -7.00 33.52 20.23
C LEU A 5 -6.43 32.59 21.30
N MET A 6 -5.16 32.19 21.16
CA MET A 6 -4.48 31.31 22.11
C MET A 6 -4.46 31.88 23.53
N SER A 7 -4.24 33.20 23.69
CA SER A 7 -4.24 33.84 25.02
C SER A 7 -5.60 33.84 25.72
N ARG A 8 -6.71 33.65 24.99
CA ARG A 8 -8.08 33.69 25.52
C ARG A 8 -8.72 32.32 25.65
N CYS A 9 -8.15 31.30 25.02
CA CYS A 9 -8.70 29.96 24.93
C CYS A 9 -7.81 28.94 25.66
N SER A 10 -7.67 29.09 26.99
CA SER A 10 -6.84 28.19 27.82
C SER A 10 -7.36 26.75 27.92
N LEU A 11 -8.63 26.53 27.55
CA LEU A 11 -9.28 25.22 27.53
C LEU A 11 -9.28 24.57 26.14
N LEU A 12 -8.59 25.14 25.15
CA LEU A 12 -8.57 24.60 23.80
C LEU A 12 -7.84 23.25 23.76
N GLU A 13 -8.53 22.21 23.30
CA GLU A 13 -7.98 20.86 23.15
C GLU A 13 -7.57 20.57 21.70
N ASP A 14 -8.30 21.13 20.73
CA ASP A 14 -8.07 20.90 19.30
C ASP A 14 -7.91 22.22 18.53
N LEU A 15 -6.86 22.30 17.71
CA LEU A 15 -6.57 23.47 16.87
C LEU A 15 -6.42 23.04 15.41
N HIS A 16 -7.43 23.38 14.60
CA HIS A 16 -7.40 23.18 13.15
C HIS A 16 -7.18 24.52 12.43
N LEU A 17 -6.08 24.63 11.71
CA LEU A 17 -5.71 25.80 10.93
C LEU A 17 -5.76 25.45 9.44
N SER A 18 -6.64 26.11 8.71
CA SER A 18 -6.58 26.18 7.26
C SER A 18 -6.16 27.59 6.89
N CYS A 19 -4.87 27.78 6.59
CA CYS A 19 -4.26 29.09 6.40
C CYS A 19 -4.04 29.40 4.92
N LEU A 20 -4.27 30.68 4.58
CA LEU A 20 -4.18 31.23 3.23
C LEU A 20 -3.06 32.28 3.09
N ALA A 21 -2.30 32.61 4.14
CA ALA A 21 -1.26 33.65 4.07
C ALA A 21 -0.36 33.70 5.33
N LEU A 22 -0.12 32.56 6.02
CA LEU A 22 0.73 32.55 7.22
C LEU A 22 2.13 32.06 6.87
N LYS A 23 3.14 32.92 7.03
CA LYS A 23 4.55 32.56 6.84
C LYS A 23 5.15 31.79 8.01
N HIS A 24 4.78 32.17 9.22
CA HIS A 24 5.30 31.58 10.45
C HIS A 24 4.16 31.29 11.41
N ILE A 25 4.12 30.06 11.91
CA ILE A 25 3.17 29.64 12.93
C ILE A 25 3.95 29.38 14.21
N TYR A 26 3.55 30.05 15.29
CA TYR A 26 4.09 29.82 16.62
C TYR A 26 2.93 29.47 17.56
N VAL A 27 2.99 28.31 18.21
CA VAL A 27 1.98 27.87 19.18
C VAL A 27 2.66 27.56 20.51
N SER A 28 2.23 28.21 21.58
CA SER A 28 2.75 28.03 22.95
C SER A 28 1.69 28.32 24.01
N LYS A 29 1.96 27.94 25.26
CA LYS A 29 1.14 28.28 26.44
C LYS A 29 -0.31 27.74 26.43
N LEU A 30 -0.56 26.65 25.70
CA LEU A 30 -1.85 25.96 25.67
C LEU A 30 -1.74 24.58 26.32
N HIS A 31 -1.89 24.51 27.64
CA HIS A 31 -1.61 23.30 28.43
C HIS A 31 -2.64 22.17 28.29
N LYS A 32 -3.77 22.41 27.64
CA LYS A 32 -4.80 21.40 27.37
C LYS A 32 -4.85 20.98 25.90
N LEU A 33 -4.04 21.61 25.05
CA LEU A 33 -4.09 21.38 23.61
C LEU A 33 -3.42 20.03 23.29
N LYS A 34 -4.20 19.12 22.71
CA LYS A 34 -3.81 17.76 22.37
C LYS A 34 -3.60 17.58 20.87
N ILE A 35 -4.35 18.30 20.05
CA ILE A 35 -4.34 18.11 18.59
C ILE A 35 -4.05 19.44 17.89
N ILE A 36 -3.08 19.41 16.99
CA ILE A 36 -2.84 20.49 16.03
C ILE A 36 -2.89 19.91 14.61
N SER A 37 -3.71 20.53 13.75
CA SER A 37 -3.75 20.21 12.33
C SER A 37 -3.59 21.48 11.52
N ILE A 38 -2.56 21.54 10.68
CA ILE A 38 -2.26 22.67 9.81
C ILE A 38 -2.41 22.23 8.36
N ARG A 39 -3.23 22.96 7.60
CA ARG A 39 -3.39 22.83 6.15
C ARG A 39 -3.05 24.17 5.52
N GLU A 40 -1.91 24.23 4.85
CA GLU A 40 -1.48 25.40 4.10
C GLU A 40 -2.01 25.34 2.67
N LEU A 41 -2.62 26.43 2.22
CA LEU A 41 -3.23 26.54 0.90
C LEU A 41 -2.52 27.52 -0.02
N ALA A 42 -1.78 28.50 0.52
CA ALA A 42 -1.22 29.61 -0.24
C ALA A 42 0.29 29.53 -0.50
N HIS A 43 0.94 28.46 -0.06
CA HIS A 43 2.36 28.19 -0.33
C HIS A 43 3.32 29.20 0.30
N GLU A 44 2.90 29.88 1.38
CA GLU A 44 3.75 30.89 2.03
C GLU A 44 4.38 30.41 3.34
N LEU A 45 3.96 29.26 3.86
CA LEU A 45 4.38 28.75 5.18
C LEU A 45 5.85 28.27 5.14
N GLN A 46 6.70 28.98 5.88
CA GLN A 46 8.14 28.73 5.96
C GLN A 46 8.55 28.02 7.25
N SER A 47 7.85 28.27 8.37
CA SER A 47 8.15 27.60 9.63
C SER A 47 6.94 27.39 10.54
N VAL A 48 7.01 26.28 11.29
CA VAL A 48 6.09 25.93 12.36
C VAL A 48 6.93 25.66 13.60
N GLN A 49 6.68 26.44 14.66
CA GLN A 49 7.28 26.24 15.97
C GLN A 49 6.19 25.98 17.01
N ILE A 50 6.28 24.85 17.70
CA ILE A 50 5.27 24.42 18.66
C ILE A 50 5.94 24.05 19.98
N VAL A 51 5.48 24.68 21.06
CA VAL A 51 5.91 24.43 22.44
C VAL A 51 4.66 24.15 23.27
N VAL A 52 4.17 22.91 23.16
CA VAL A 52 2.90 22.47 23.75
C VAL A 52 3.10 21.10 24.40
N PRO A 53 3.35 21.03 25.71
CA PRO A 53 3.71 19.78 26.39
C PRO A 53 2.56 18.78 26.53
N SER A 54 1.33 19.19 26.23
CA SER A 54 0.14 18.32 26.18
C SER A 54 -0.15 17.79 24.77
N LEU A 55 0.67 18.12 23.77
CA LEU A 55 0.37 17.79 22.39
C LEU A 55 0.63 16.32 22.10
N GLU A 56 -0.43 15.61 21.76
CA GLU A 56 -0.42 14.18 21.44
C GLU A 56 -0.41 13.95 19.92
N GLN A 57 -1.05 14.84 19.14
CA GLN A 57 -1.22 14.67 17.70
C GLN A 57 -0.88 15.92 16.89
N PHE A 58 -0.10 15.72 15.82
CA PHE A 58 0.27 16.77 14.89
C PHE A 58 0.07 16.30 13.45
N SER A 59 -0.66 17.11 12.69
CA SER A 59 -0.87 16.91 11.26
C SER A 59 -0.46 18.15 10.49
N LEU A 60 0.38 17.97 9.48
CA LEU A 60 0.83 19.04 8.59
C LEU A 60 0.57 18.65 7.13
N ASN A 61 -0.17 19.51 6.43
CA ASN A 61 -0.33 19.46 5.00
C ASN A 61 0.22 20.76 4.39
N CYS A 62 1.42 20.68 3.83
CA CYS A 62 2.15 21.81 3.26
C CYS A 62 2.85 21.34 1.99
N LYS A 63 2.95 22.17 0.96
CA LYS A 63 3.52 21.80 -0.35
C LYS A 63 4.93 22.36 -0.56
N GLU A 64 5.50 22.98 0.46
CA GLU A 64 6.79 23.67 0.42
C GLU A 64 7.77 22.99 1.39
N SER A 65 9.03 23.39 1.30
CA SER A 65 10.01 23.12 2.33
C SER A 65 9.74 23.98 3.55
N ILE A 66 9.77 23.36 4.73
CA ILE A 66 9.32 23.98 5.96
C ILE A 66 10.22 23.56 7.12
N LEU A 67 10.59 24.53 7.95
CA LEU A 67 11.25 24.26 9.22
C LEU A 67 10.20 23.91 10.27
N ILE A 68 10.26 22.68 10.78
CA ILE A 68 9.40 22.20 11.86
C ILE A 68 10.25 22.09 13.11
N ASP A 69 9.96 22.93 14.10
CA ASP A 69 10.61 22.90 15.41
C ASP A 69 9.56 22.61 16.48
N MET A 70 9.68 21.47 17.14
CA MET A 70 8.76 21.04 18.18
C MET A 70 9.57 20.60 19.38
N VAL A 71 9.37 21.31 20.50
CA VAL A 71 10.14 21.13 21.72
C VAL A 71 9.23 20.63 22.83
N GLU A 72 9.66 19.56 23.50
CA GLU A 72 8.95 18.96 24.66
C GLU A 72 7.51 18.49 24.36
N CYS A 73 7.19 18.17 23.11
CA CYS A 73 5.89 17.61 22.72
C CYS A 73 5.93 16.07 22.85
N PRO A 74 5.12 15.44 23.72
CA PRO A 74 5.02 13.98 23.85
C PRO A 74 4.22 13.37 22.69
N LEU A 75 4.65 13.64 21.46
CA LEU A 75 3.88 13.38 20.25
C LEU A 75 3.75 11.87 20.00
N MET A 76 2.50 11.40 19.95
CA MET A 76 2.16 10.00 19.68
C MET A 76 1.71 9.78 18.23
N VAL A 77 1.16 10.81 17.59
CA VAL A 77 0.63 10.74 16.21
C VAL A 77 1.21 11.85 15.35
N LEU A 78 1.88 11.47 14.26
CA LEU A 78 2.43 12.40 13.28
C LEU A 78 1.89 12.08 11.88
N LYS A 79 1.27 13.09 11.25
CA LYS A 79 0.75 12.99 9.88
C LYS A 79 1.39 14.07 9.01
N LEU A 80 2.21 13.65 8.06
CA LEU A 80 2.86 14.53 7.08
C LEU A 80 2.24 14.32 5.71
N LYS A 81 1.71 15.39 5.12
CA LYS A 81 1.11 15.36 3.79
C LYS A 81 1.75 16.44 2.90
N ARG A 82 2.27 16.04 1.75
CA ARG A 82 2.84 16.90 0.69
C ARG A 82 4.11 17.67 1.09
N VAL A 83 4.63 17.44 2.29
CA VAL A 83 5.74 18.21 2.87
C VAL A 83 7.03 17.90 2.13
N LEU A 84 7.78 18.93 1.74
CA LEU A 84 9.04 18.78 1.03
C LEU A 84 10.22 18.67 2.01
N LEU A 85 10.36 17.49 2.62
CA LEU A 85 11.48 17.13 3.49
C LEU A 85 12.56 16.36 2.72
N THR A 86 13.82 16.69 2.97
CA THR A 86 14.95 15.83 2.63
C THR A 86 15.01 14.61 3.56
N ASP A 87 15.72 13.56 3.15
CA ASP A 87 15.92 12.36 3.98
C ASP A 87 16.55 12.70 5.35
N HIS A 88 17.44 13.69 5.41
CA HIS A 88 18.07 14.13 6.66
C HIS A 88 17.08 14.86 7.57
N GLU A 89 16.34 15.83 7.04
CA GLU A 89 15.34 16.59 7.82
C GLU A 89 14.24 15.67 8.35
N PHE A 90 13.79 14.70 7.55
CA PHE A 90 12.83 13.70 8.01
C PHE A 90 13.37 12.87 9.17
N ARG A 91 14.62 12.37 9.08
CA ARG A 91 15.24 11.62 10.19
C ARG A 91 15.35 12.45 11.46
N VAL A 92 15.78 13.71 11.34
CA VAL A 92 15.86 14.63 12.49
C VAL A 92 14.48 14.84 13.10
N LEU A 93 13.46 15.08 12.28
CA LEU A 93 12.09 15.28 12.73
C LEU A 93 11.53 14.06 13.49
N ILE A 94 11.68 12.85 12.94
CA ILE A 94 11.21 11.63 13.62
C ILE A 94 11.96 11.38 14.92
N SER A 95 13.27 11.66 14.96
CA SER A 95 14.08 11.48 16.17
C SER A 95 13.66 12.41 17.32
N SER A 96 13.02 13.55 17.01
CA SER A 96 12.46 14.46 18.00
C SER A 96 11.22 13.92 18.72
N PHE A 97 10.63 12.82 18.24
CA PHE A 97 9.40 12.23 18.79
C PHE A 97 9.61 10.77 19.23
N PRO A 98 10.31 10.53 20.35
CA PRO A 98 10.61 9.17 20.80
C PRO A 98 9.37 8.36 21.23
N LEU A 99 8.24 9.03 21.52
CA LEU A 99 6.98 8.40 21.94
C LEU A 99 6.02 8.12 20.76
N LEU A 100 6.48 8.28 19.52
CA LEU A 100 5.63 8.19 18.34
C LEU A 100 5.09 6.75 18.14
N GLU A 101 3.76 6.63 18.11
CA GLU A 101 3.04 5.36 17.91
C GLU A 101 2.40 5.24 16.52
N ASP A 102 1.97 6.34 15.89
CA ASP A 102 1.36 6.37 14.55
C ASP A 102 2.06 7.40 13.66
N LEU A 103 2.63 6.93 12.55
CA LEU A 103 3.27 7.75 11.54
C LEU A 103 2.62 7.56 10.18
N LYS A 104 2.13 8.66 9.60
CA LYS A 104 1.61 8.69 8.22
C LYS A 104 2.39 9.69 7.37
N VAL A 105 2.95 9.20 6.28
CA VAL A 105 3.75 9.99 5.32
C VAL A 105 3.10 9.88 3.94
N ILE A 106 2.54 10.98 3.46
CA ILE A 106 1.69 10.98 2.26
C ILE A 106 2.18 12.06 1.29
N PHE A 107 2.38 11.75 0.00
CA PHE A 107 2.80 12.72 -1.02
C PHE A 107 4.11 13.47 -0.70
N CYS A 108 5.03 12.89 0.08
CA CYS A 108 6.30 13.54 0.42
C CYS A 108 7.34 13.29 -0.68
N LEU A 109 7.25 14.07 -1.76
CA LEU A 109 7.89 13.80 -3.06
C LEU A 109 9.42 13.93 -3.09
N HIS A 110 10.06 14.39 -2.01
CA HIS A 110 11.52 14.55 -1.94
C HIS A 110 12.21 13.41 -1.17
N LEU A 111 11.44 12.60 -0.45
CA LEU A 111 11.98 11.46 0.28
C LEU A 111 12.43 10.38 -0.69
N LYS A 112 13.72 10.06 -0.64
CA LYS A 112 14.35 8.98 -1.38
C LYS A 112 14.64 7.79 -0.48
N ARG A 113 14.95 8.04 0.79
CA ARG A 113 15.20 7.01 1.79
C ARG A 113 14.47 7.30 3.08
N ILE A 114 13.70 6.32 3.55
CA ILE A 114 13.07 6.33 4.86
C ILE A 114 13.83 5.37 5.77
N THR A 115 14.33 5.86 6.88
CA THR A 115 14.96 5.04 7.93
C THR A 115 14.27 5.33 9.25
N ILE A 116 13.73 4.29 9.88
CA ILE A 116 12.98 4.39 11.14
C ILE A 116 13.49 3.29 12.08
N SER A 117 13.87 3.67 13.30
CA SER A 117 14.13 2.74 14.39
C SER A 117 13.27 3.16 15.58
N SER A 118 12.34 2.30 16.00
CA SER A 118 11.42 2.61 17.11
C SER A 118 10.85 1.35 17.74
N ASN A 119 10.88 1.29 19.06
CA ASN A 119 10.21 0.25 19.84
C ASN A 119 8.76 0.59 20.20
N LEU A 120 8.29 1.81 19.91
CA LEU A 120 6.94 2.27 20.28
C LEU A 120 6.02 2.46 19.08
N LEU A 121 6.57 2.48 17.87
CA LEU A 121 5.78 2.64 16.65
C LEU A 121 4.86 1.43 16.45
N LYS A 122 3.55 1.67 16.42
CA LYS A 122 2.51 0.66 16.23
C LYS A 122 1.94 0.69 14.82
N ASN A 123 1.85 1.87 14.20
CA ASN A 123 1.25 2.04 12.87
C ASN A 123 2.16 2.86 11.97
N LEU A 124 2.44 2.35 10.78
CA LEU A 124 3.20 3.06 9.75
C LEU A 124 2.48 3.00 8.42
N SER A 125 2.22 4.17 7.84
CA SER A 125 1.62 4.31 6.52
C SER A 125 2.47 5.24 5.65
N ILE A 126 2.90 4.73 4.50
CA ILE A 126 3.67 5.47 3.50
C ILE A 126 2.92 5.41 2.18
N SER A 127 2.59 6.56 1.60
CA SER A 127 1.77 6.61 0.39
C SER A 127 2.18 7.73 -0.58
N PHE A 128 2.12 7.44 -1.87
CA PHE A 128 2.30 8.43 -2.94
C PHE A 128 3.63 9.22 -2.89
N CYS A 129 4.69 8.60 -2.37
CA CYS A 129 6.05 9.13 -2.29
C CYS A 129 6.87 8.65 -3.51
N TYR A 130 6.62 9.28 -4.66
CA TYR A 130 7.09 8.82 -5.98
C TYR A 130 8.62 8.83 -6.22
N LYS A 131 9.43 9.29 -5.28
CA LYS A 131 10.91 9.24 -5.36
C LYS A 131 11.53 8.28 -4.35
N LEU A 132 10.72 7.56 -3.59
CA LEU A 132 11.19 6.64 -2.55
C LEU A 132 11.85 5.42 -3.21
N MET A 133 13.15 5.25 -2.93
CA MET A 133 13.99 4.20 -3.51
C MET A 133 14.44 3.16 -2.47
N ALA A 134 14.49 3.53 -1.19
CA ALA A 134 14.95 2.65 -0.13
C ALA A 134 14.16 2.85 1.16
N ILE A 135 13.88 1.74 1.85
CA ILE A 135 13.21 1.73 3.15
C ILE A 135 13.96 0.81 4.11
N ASP A 136 14.24 1.33 5.30
CA ASP A 136 14.98 0.63 6.34
C ASP A 136 14.24 0.83 7.67
N ILE A 137 13.50 -0.18 8.12
CA ILE A 137 12.60 -0.07 9.28
C ILE A 137 12.94 -1.15 10.29
N ASP A 138 13.39 -0.74 11.48
CA ASP A 138 13.52 -1.58 12.65
C ASP A 138 12.45 -1.17 13.68
N ALA A 139 11.31 -1.86 13.64
CA ALA A 139 10.16 -1.58 14.48
C ALA A 139 9.50 -2.89 14.94
N PRO A 140 10.06 -3.56 15.97
CA PRO A 140 9.61 -4.90 16.37
C PRO A 140 8.21 -4.93 16.97
N ASN A 141 7.69 -3.79 17.45
CA ASN A 141 6.35 -3.66 18.04
C ASN A 141 5.33 -3.07 17.06
N LEU A 142 5.66 -3.01 15.76
CA LEU A 142 4.72 -2.57 14.73
C LEU A 142 3.54 -3.55 14.67
N LEU A 143 2.34 -3.01 14.56
CA LEU A 143 1.08 -3.77 14.47
C LEU A 143 0.48 -3.68 13.07
N SER A 144 0.76 -2.61 12.34
CA SER A 144 0.25 -2.38 10.99
C SER A 144 1.26 -1.65 10.12
N PHE A 145 1.49 -2.17 8.92
CA PHE A 145 2.28 -1.53 7.89
C PHE A 145 1.47 -1.40 6.59
N CYS A 146 1.31 -0.16 6.12
CA CYS A 146 0.63 0.15 4.86
C CYS A 146 1.58 0.86 3.89
N TYR A 147 1.72 0.30 2.68
CA TYR A 147 2.58 0.83 1.62
C TYR A 147 1.81 0.99 0.33
N LEU A 148 1.55 2.23 -0.12
CA LEU A 148 0.55 2.48 -1.18
C LEU A 148 1.07 3.40 -2.29
N ASP A 149 0.98 2.97 -3.56
CA ASP A 149 1.29 3.77 -4.77
C ASP A 149 2.63 4.51 -4.68
N ASN A 150 3.65 3.77 -4.26
CA ASN A 150 5.03 4.22 -4.25
C ASN A 150 5.85 3.33 -5.21
N PRO A 151 7.01 3.80 -5.71
CA PRO A 151 7.93 2.94 -6.43
C PRO A 151 8.40 1.80 -5.53
N ILE A 152 8.51 0.59 -6.08
CA ILE A 152 8.98 -0.56 -5.30
C ILE A 152 10.43 -0.30 -4.84
N PRO A 153 10.66 -0.16 -3.52
CA PRO A 153 11.95 0.25 -3.00
C PRO A 153 12.80 -0.98 -2.67
N VAL A 154 14.11 -0.77 -2.57
CA VAL A 154 14.96 -1.72 -1.84
C VAL A 154 14.56 -1.64 -0.36
N SER A 155 14.11 -2.75 0.22
CA SER A 155 13.64 -2.79 1.60
C SER A 155 14.51 -3.69 2.48
N SER A 156 14.73 -3.25 3.71
CA SER A 156 15.28 -4.04 4.82
C SER A 156 14.44 -3.74 6.03
N MET A 157 13.62 -4.70 6.48
CA MET A 157 12.61 -4.42 7.49
C MET A 157 12.52 -5.54 8.53
N ASN A 158 12.62 -5.16 9.80
CA ASN A 158 12.31 -6.00 10.96
C ASN A 158 10.96 -5.56 11.54
N VAL A 159 9.88 -6.02 10.91
CA VAL A 159 8.50 -5.64 11.22
C VAL A 159 7.61 -6.89 11.26
N PRO A 160 7.42 -7.52 12.43
CA PRO A 160 6.71 -8.79 12.55
C PRO A 160 5.17 -8.59 12.55
N CYS A 161 4.65 -7.84 11.58
CA CYS A 161 3.24 -7.47 11.49
C CYS A 161 2.61 -7.76 10.12
N PRO A 162 1.28 -7.78 10.03
CA PRO A 162 0.56 -7.80 8.76
C PRO A 162 0.92 -6.62 7.85
N TRP A 163 1.21 -6.90 6.59
CA TRP A 163 1.47 -5.90 5.56
C TRP A 163 0.25 -5.73 4.65
N LYS A 164 -0.08 -4.47 4.36
CA LYS A 164 -1.01 -4.06 3.30
C LYS A 164 -0.25 -3.26 2.25
N VAL A 165 -0.18 -3.79 1.05
CA VAL A 165 0.66 -3.26 -0.03
C VAL A 165 -0.22 -2.97 -1.24
N GLU A 166 -0.20 -1.74 -1.74
CA GLU A 166 -0.86 -1.34 -2.98
C GLU A 166 0.19 -0.82 -3.95
N LEU A 167 0.29 -1.45 -5.11
CA LEU A 167 1.26 -1.11 -6.14
C LEU A 167 0.55 -0.96 -7.48
N SER A 168 1.00 0.03 -8.24
CA SER A 168 0.60 0.25 -9.61
C SER A 168 1.86 0.39 -10.47
N ASN A 169 1.78 -0.01 -11.74
CA ASN A 169 2.80 0.39 -12.71
C ASN A 169 2.62 1.88 -13.05
N ASN A 170 3.71 2.58 -13.38
CA ASN A 170 3.60 3.99 -13.76
C ASN A 170 2.81 4.11 -15.06
N TYR A 171 2.07 5.21 -15.20
CA TYR A 171 1.34 5.50 -16.42
C TYR A 171 2.28 5.59 -17.62
N GLY A 172 2.09 4.70 -18.60
CA GLY A 172 2.92 4.60 -19.80
C GLY A 172 4.13 3.66 -19.69
N ASP A 173 4.44 3.16 -18.49
CA ASP A 173 5.40 2.08 -18.29
C ASP A 173 4.68 0.75 -18.36
N ASP A 174 4.99 -0.03 -19.39
CA ASP A 174 4.43 -1.35 -19.60
C ASP A 174 5.07 -2.36 -18.61
N PRO A 175 4.27 -3.16 -17.87
CA PRO A 175 4.81 -4.14 -16.94
C PRO A 175 5.57 -5.27 -17.68
N ASP A 176 6.78 -5.53 -17.20
CA ASP A 176 7.70 -6.56 -17.69
C ASP A 176 8.12 -7.53 -16.57
N THR A 177 8.97 -8.51 -16.91
CA THR A 177 9.49 -9.47 -15.92
C THR A 177 10.21 -8.77 -14.76
N GLN A 178 10.93 -7.67 -15.01
CA GLN A 178 11.69 -6.96 -13.99
C GLN A 178 10.79 -6.24 -12.98
N TRP A 179 9.65 -5.72 -13.42
CA TRP A 179 8.62 -5.19 -12.52
C TRP A 179 8.12 -6.27 -11.54
N TYR A 180 7.84 -7.48 -12.05
CA TYR A 180 7.43 -8.63 -11.24
C TYR A 180 8.50 -9.10 -10.25
N ILE A 181 9.76 -9.16 -10.69
CA ILE A 181 10.89 -9.53 -9.82
C ILE A 181 10.97 -8.55 -8.64
N LYS A 182 10.85 -7.23 -8.89
CA LYS A 182 10.86 -6.23 -7.81
C LYS A 182 9.73 -6.44 -6.81
N ILE A 183 8.51 -6.75 -7.28
CA ILE A 183 7.39 -7.07 -6.39
C ILE A 183 7.76 -8.29 -5.54
N LYS A 184 8.27 -9.36 -6.16
CA LYS A 184 8.67 -10.58 -5.46
C LYS A 184 9.68 -10.30 -4.37
N GLU A 185 10.76 -9.59 -4.70
CA GLU A 185 11.81 -9.21 -3.77
C GLU A 185 11.27 -8.39 -2.60
N PHE A 186 10.44 -7.38 -2.88
CA PHE A 186 9.84 -6.55 -1.83
C PHE A 186 8.96 -7.37 -0.88
N LEU A 187 8.14 -8.28 -1.42
CA LEU A 187 7.28 -9.15 -0.64
C LEU A 187 8.08 -10.20 0.17
N THR A 188 9.29 -10.57 -0.25
CA THR A 188 10.13 -11.47 0.57
C THR A 188 10.55 -10.88 1.92
N GLY A 189 10.41 -9.56 2.09
CA GLY A 189 10.69 -8.86 3.34
C GLY A 189 9.73 -9.18 4.50
N SER A 190 8.63 -9.92 4.27
CA SER A 190 7.69 -10.31 5.32
C SER A 190 7.09 -11.70 5.11
N ASN A 191 6.85 -12.40 6.22
CA ASN A 191 6.09 -13.66 6.25
C ASN A 191 4.60 -13.43 6.53
N GLN A 192 4.18 -12.18 6.78
CA GLN A 192 2.82 -11.81 7.19
C GLN A 192 2.23 -10.82 6.18
N ILE A 193 2.20 -11.18 4.90
CA ILE A 193 1.53 -10.35 3.89
C ILE A 193 0.04 -10.67 3.91
N GLU A 194 -0.76 -9.70 4.36
CA GLU A 194 -2.21 -9.86 4.48
C GLU A 194 -2.88 -9.53 3.15
N ASP A 195 -2.66 -8.32 2.64
CA ASP A 195 -3.32 -7.82 1.44
C ASP A 195 -2.29 -7.21 0.48
N VAL A 196 -2.34 -7.64 -0.77
CA VAL A 196 -1.64 -7.02 -1.90
C VAL A 196 -2.68 -6.56 -2.90
N ILE A 197 -2.66 -5.28 -3.26
CA ILE A 197 -3.52 -4.68 -4.27
C ILE A 197 -2.61 -4.29 -5.45
N LEU A 198 -2.87 -4.88 -6.63
CA LEU A 198 -2.15 -4.57 -7.85
C LEU A 198 -3.09 -3.92 -8.87
N THR A 199 -2.77 -2.70 -9.27
CA THR A 199 -3.41 -2.08 -10.42
C THR A 199 -2.47 -2.20 -11.61
N VAL A 200 -2.90 -2.95 -12.63
CA VAL A 200 -2.09 -3.23 -13.82
C VAL A 200 -2.73 -2.58 -15.03
N ASP A 201 -2.03 -1.59 -15.59
CA ASP A 201 -2.38 -0.88 -16.81
C ASP A 201 -1.31 -1.12 -17.88
N THR A 202 -1.70 -1.29 -19.14
CA THR A 202 -0.73 -1.41 -20.25
C THR A 202 -1.26 -0.72 -21.48
N SER A 203 -0.34 -0.05 -22.18
CA SER A 203 -0.69 0.68 -23.40
C SER A 203 -0.24 -0.02 -24.67
N LYS A 204 0.80 -0.87 -24.63
CA LYS A 204 1.42 -1.42 -25.86
C LYS A 204 2.08 -2.79 -25.72
N ARG A 205 2.87 -3.02 -24.67
CA ARG A 205 3.69 -4.23 -24.48
C ARG A 205 3.40 -4.83 -23.13
N TYR A 206 3.41 -6.15 -23.09
CA TYR A 206 3.28 -6.89 -21.86
C TYR A 206 4.08 -8.17 -22.02
N SER A 207 4.95 -8.46 -21.06
CA SER A 207 5.74 -9.67 -21.10
C SER A 207 6.08 -10.16 -19.71
N PHE A 208 6.06 -11.47 -19.54
CA PHE A 208 6.57 -12.13 -18.37
C PHE A 208 7.32 -13.38 -18.81
N ASN A 209 8.52 -13.57 -18.29
CA ASN A 209 9.34 -14.74 -18.57
C ASN A 209 9.65 -15.49 -17.26
N PHE A 210 9.26 -16.77 -17.21
CA PHE A 210 9.46 -17.61 -16.04
C PHE A 210 10.93 -17.84 -15.71
N ASP A 211 11.74 -18.16 -16.72
CA ASP A 211 13.14 -18.52 -16.52
C ASP A 211 13.92 -17.31 -16.02
N GLU A 212 13.69 -16.14 -16.63
CA GLU A 212 14.28 -14.87 -16.17
C GLU A 212 13.88 -14.53 -14.73
N CYS A 213 12.59 -14.68 -14.38
CA CYS A 213 12.10 -14.43 -13.02
C CYS A 213 12.76 -15.37 -11.99
N ARG A 214 12.95 -16.64 -12.36
CA ARG A 214 13.54 -17.68 -11.50
C ARG A 214 15.03 -17.49 -11.31
N GLU A 215 15.76 -17.23 -12.39
CA GLU A 215 17.20 -16.99 -12.37
C GLU A 215 17.53 -15.74 -11.54
N SER A 216 16.72 -14.69 -11.67
CA SER A 216 16.91 -13.44 -10.93
C SER A 216 16.50 -13.54 -9.46
N SER A 217 15.49 -14.35 -9.13
CA SER A 217 14.99 -14.52 -7.76
C SER A 217 14.61 -15.98 -7.48
N PRO A 218 15.60 -16.85 -7.16
CA PRO A 218 15.39 -18.29 -6.94
C PRO A 218 14.71 -18.62 -5.59
N SER A 219 14.01 -17.65 -5.01
CA SER A 219 13.31 -17.81 -3.75
C SER A 219 12.11 -18.77 -3.88
N PHE A 220 11.91 -19.58 -2.84
CA PHE A 220 10.77 -20.48 -2.75
C PHE A 220 9.43 -19.70 -2.76
N PRO A 221 8.36 -20.30 -3.31
CA PRO A 221 7.02 -19.74 -3.24
C PRO A 221 6.65 -19.35 -1.82
N ARG A 222 6.13 -18.13 -1.65
CA ARG A 222 5.61 -17.64 -0.38
C ARG A 222 4.15 -17.28 -0.56
N GLU A 223 3.29 -18.01 0.13
CA GLU A 223 1.86 -17.77 0.08
C GLU A 223 1.51 -16.48 0.82
N ILE A 224 0.85 -15.55 0.12
CA ILE A 224 0.26 -14.35 0.74
C ILE A 224 -1.22 -14.56 1.07
N GLY A 225 -1.82 -13.66 1.85
CA GLY A 225 -3.25 -13.66 2.14
C GLY A 225 -4.12 -13.42 0.90
N ASN A 226 -4.42 -12.17 0.61
CA ASN A 226 -5.29 -11.76 -0.48
C ASN A 226 -4.51 -10.99 -1.54
N LEU A 227 -4.74 -11.32 -2.82
CA LEU A 227 -4.31 -10.53 -3.95
C LEU A 227 -5.53 -9.90 -4.61
N TYR A 228 -5.65 -8.58 -4.55
CA TYR A 228 -6.64 -7.80 -5.26
C TYR A 228 -6.04 -7.28 -6.56
N VAL A 229 -6.73 -7.45 -7.68
CA VAL A 229 -6.22 -7.02 -8.99
C VAL A 229 -7.25 -6.17 -9.70
N THR A 230 -6.82 -5.00 -10.15
CA THR A 230 -7.57 -4.15 -11.09
C THR A 230 -6.84 -4.17 -12.43
N ILE A 231 -7.54 -4.58 -13.50
CA ILE A 231 -6.93 -4.92 -14.79
C ILE A 231 -7.43 -3.98 -15.90
N TYR A 232 -6.49 -3.26 -16.50
CA TYR A 232 -6.69 -2.44 -17.71
C TYR A 232 -5.86 -2.99 -18.89
N VAL A 233 -5.73 -4.30 -18.96
CA VAL A 233 -4.90 -5.04 -19.93
C VAL A 233 -5.76 -5.71 -21.01
N ALA A 234 -5.29 -5.73 -22.26
CA ALA A 234 -5.98 -6.41 -23.36
C ALA A 234 -5.86 -7.96 -23.28
N TYR A 235 -6.84 -8.67 -23.85
CA TYR A 235 -6.99 -10.13 -23.70
C TYR A 235 -5.76 -10.97 -24.11
N TYR A 236 -5.01 -10.54 -25.12
CA TYR A 236 -3.83 -11.26 -25.60
C TYR A 236 -2.64 -11.24 -24.63
N HIS A 237 -2.73 -10.45 -23.55
CA HIS A 237 -1.73 -10.37 -22.49
C HIS A 237 -2.13 -11.12 -21.22
N TYR A 238 -3.35 -11.67 -21.15
CA TYR A 238 -3.85 -12.35 -19.94
C TYR A 238 -2.99 -13.51 -19.47
N ALA A 239 -2.43 -14.29 -20.41
CA ALA A 239 -1.55 -15.41 -20.08
C ALA A 239 -0.29 -14.96 -19.31
N ALA A 240 0.42 -13.96 -19.85
CA ALA A 240 1.60 -13.40 -19.22
C ALA A 240 1.26 -12.69 -17.89
N LEU A 241 0.10 -12.03 -17.82
CA LEU A 241 -0.39 -11.39 -16.59
C LEU A 241 -0.63 -12.42 -15.49
N LEU A 242 -1.39 -13.47 -15.79
CA LEU A 242 -1.66 -14.54 -14.83
C LEU A 242 -0.37 -15.19 -14.34
N ASP A 243 0.56 -15.42 -15.28
CA ASP A 243 1.85 -16.00 -14.97
C ASP A 243 2.66 -15.14 -14.01
N GLY A 244 2.78 -13.83 -14.26
CA GLY A 244 3.46 -12.92 -13.34
C GLY A 244 2.78 -12.82 -11.97
N LEU A 245 1.45 -12.68 -11.94
CA LEU A 245 0.69 -12.54 -10.69
C LEU A 245 0.83 -13.77 -9.79
N LEU A 246 0.61 -14.97 -10.32
CA LEU A 246 0.60 -16.19 -9.52
C LEU A 246 2.01 -16.67 -9.16
N GLU A 247 3.00 -16.41 -10.02
CA GLU A 247 4.39 -16.78 -9.76
C GLU A 247 5.06 -15.88 -8.71
N VAL A 248 4.62 -14.64 -8.56
CA VAL A 248 5.18 -13.71 -7.57
C VAL A 248 4.44 -13.73 -6.25
N CYS A 249 3.12 -13.92 -6.26
CA CYS A 249 2.30 -13.73 -5.07
C CYS A 249 1.80 -15.03 -4.41
N TYR A 250 1.55 -16.11 -5.17
CA TYR A 250 0.91 -17.32 -4.66
C TYR A 250 -0.24 -17.06 -3.65
N PRO A 251 -1.27 -16.26 -3.99
CA PRO A 251 -2.25 -15.79 -3.00
C PRO A 251 -3.23 -16.87 -2.55
N ARG A 252 -3.65 -16.87 -1.28
CA ARG A 252 -4.78 -17.72 -0.82
C ARG A 252 -6.10 -17.33 -1.48
N THR A 253 -6.30 -16.04 -1.74
CA THR A 253 -7.47 -15.54 -2.46
C THR A 253 -7.04 -14.57 -3.54
N LEU A 254 -7.33 -14.89 -4.80
CA LEU A 254 -7.28 -13.93 -5.90
C LEU A 254 -8.63 -13.22 -6.00
N SER A 255 -8.62 -11.90 -5.93
CA SER A 255 -9.81 -11.05 -6.00
C SER A 255 -9.68 -10.12 -7.19
N VAL A 256 -10.61 -10.19 -8.15
CA VAL A 256 -10.56 -9.36 -9.36
C VAL A 256 -11.63 -8.29 -9.27
N SER A 257 -11.21 -7.03 -9.35
CA SER A 257 -12.09 -5.87 -9.34
C SER A 257 -12.77 -5.67 -10.69
N LEU A 258 -14.04 -5.33 -10.64
CA LEU A 258 -14.91 -5.10 -11.79
C LEU A 258 -15.45 -3.67 -11.74
N TYR A 259 -15.15 -2.89 -12.77
CA TYR A 259 -15.64 -1.52 -12.95
C TYR A 259 -16.09 -1.28 -14.40
N GLU A 260 -16.96 -0.30 -14.63
CA GLU A 260 -17.55 0.12 -15.93
C GLU A 260 -16.54 0.46 -17.07
N ARG A 261 -15.22 0.31 -16.85
CA ARG A 261 -14.14 0.51 -17.84
C ARG A 261 -12.96 -0.46 -17.72
N SER A 262 -13.01 -1.41 -16.80
CA SER A 262 -11.95 -2.43 -16.63
C SER A 262 -12.20 -3.63 -17.53
N PHE A 263 -11.15 -4.37 -17.91
CA PHE A 263 -11.29 -5.64 -18.63
C PHE A 263 -11.53 -6.84 -17.69
N GLY A 264 -11.92 -6.57 -16.44
CA GLY A 264 -12.05 -7.59 -15.40
C GLY A 264 -13.02 -8.72 -15.73
N SER A 265 -14.14 -8.45 -16.41
CA SER A 265 -15.13 -9.49 -16.74
C SER A 265 -14.56 -10.53 -17.71
N SER A 266 -14.02 -10.06 -18.84
CA SER A 266 -13.38 -10.94 -19.83
C SER A 266 -12.15 -11.65 -19.27
N PHE A 267 -11.41 -11.02 -18.36
CA PHE A 267 -10.30 -11.68 -17.68
C PHE A 267 -10.80 -12.83 -16.79
N ILE A 268 -11.89 -12.63 -16.05
CA ILE A 268 -12.46 -13.67 -15.19
C ILE A 268 -12.93 -14.87 -16.00
N GLU A 269 -13.70 -14.66 -17.07
CA GLU A 269 -14.16 -15.74 -17.96
C GLU A 269 -12.98 -16.56 -18.50
N TRP A 270 -11.97 -15.86 -19.04
CA TRP A 270 -10.75 -16.48 -19.53
C TRP A 270 -9.98 -17.21 -18.43
N LEU A 271 -9.88 -16.61 -17.24
CA LEU A 271 -9.19 -17.18 -16.09
C LEU A 271 -9.84 -18.50 -15.67
N TYR A 272 -11.17 -18.57 -15.63
CA TYR A 272 -11.88 -19.80 -15.30
C TYR A 272 -11.58 -20.94 -16.27
N GLU A 273 -11.68 -20.69 -17.57
CA GLU A 273 -11.32 -21.67 -18.59
C GLU A 273 -9.87 -22.14 -18.41
N LYS A 274 -8.97 -21.20 -18.09
CA LYS A 274 -7.54 -21.48 -17.92
C LYS A 274 -7.24 -22.30 -16.66
N LEU A 275 -7.92 -22.01 -15.55
CA LEU A 275 -7.74 -22.76 -14.28
C LEU A 275 -8.40 -24.15 -14.32
N MET A 276 -9.43 -24.36 -15.13
CA MET A 276 -10.00 -25.70 -15.35
C MET A 276 -9.09 -26.61 -16.17
N ASN A 277 -8.26 -26.02 -17.03
CA ASN A 277 -7.38 -26.73 -17.95
C ASN A 277 -5.90 -26.39 -17.69
N VAL A 278 -5.48 -26.45 -16.43
CA VAL A 278 -4.08 -26.18 -16.06
C VAL A 278 -3.18 -27.26 -16.64
N ASP A 279 -2.35 -26.85 -17.59
CA ASP A 279 -1.32 -27.70 -18.18
C ASP A 279 -0.04 -27.68 -17.30
N ALA A 280 0.19 -28.78 -16.59
CA ALA A 280 1.37 -28.98 -15.76
C ALA A 280 2.49 -29.77 -16.47
N SER A 281 2.55 -29.73 -17.81
CA SER A 281 3.64 -30.38 -18.59
C SER A 281 4.92 -29.53 -18.74
N CYS A 282 5.06 -28.46 -17.94
CA CYS A 282 6.19 -27.54 -18.02
C CYS A 282 7.22 -27.77 -16.89
N CYS A 283 8.44 -27.24 -17.00
CA CYS A 283 9.42 -27.22 -15.90
C CYS A 283 9.78 -28.58 -15.25
N ASP A 284 9.57 -29.73 -15.91
CA ASP A 284 9.85 -31.07 -15.35
C ASP A 284 11.31 -31.27 -14.89
N SER A 285 12.25 -30.60 -15.57
CA SER A 285 13.69 -30.64 -15.27
C SER A 285 14.14 -29.76 -14.10
N HIS A 286 13.26 -28.94 -13.50
CA HIS A 286 13.63 -27.97 -12.47
C HIS A 286 13.23 -28.43 -11.06
N ASP A 287 14.06 -28.15 -10.06
CA ASP A 287 13.77 -28.50 -8.65
C ASP A 287 12.65 -27.65 -8.06
N ILE A 288 12.65 -26.35 -8.36
CA ILE A 288 11.54 -25.44 -8.06
C ILE A 288 10.59 -25.45 -9.26
N LYS A 289 9.32 -25.76 -9.05
CA LYS A 289 8.28 -25.79 -10.10
C LYS A 289 7.54 -24.46 -10.18
N CYS A 290 6.79 -24.22 -11.25
CA CYS A 290 5.95 -23.03 -11.44
C CYS A 290 4.62 -23.15 -10.73
N TRP A 291 3.90 -22.02 -10.63
CA TRP A 291 2.58 -21.98 -10.00
C TRP A 291 1.61 -23.07 -10.48
N ARG A 292 1.69 -23.47 -11.77
CA ARG A 292 0.84 -24.52 -12.35
C ARG A 292 0.99 -25.88 -11.68
N HIS A 293 2.16 -26.18 -11.12
CA HIS A 293 2.43 -27.44 -10.41
C HIS A 293 2.02 -27.40 -8.95
N TYR A 294 2.05 -26.22 -8.35
CA TYR A 294 1.72 -26.02 -6.95
C TYR A 294 0.23 -25.77 -6.75
N LEU A 295 -0.48 -25.26 -7.77
CA LEU A 295 -1.93 -25.09 -7.70
C LEU A 295 -2.61 -26.46 -7.71
N LYS A 296 -3.32 -26.79 -6.63
CA LYS A 296 -4.02 -28.07 -6.47
C LYS A 296 -5.48 -27.98 -6.90
N ASP A 297 -6.17 -26.95 -6.44
CA ASP A 297 -7.58 -26.69 -6.70
C ASP A 297 -7.88 -25.20 -6.48
N PHE A 298 -9.01 -24.76 -7.03
CA PHE A 298 -9.54 -23.41 -6.83
C PHE A 298 -11.06 -23.49 -6.60
N LYS A 299 -11.63 -22.44 -6.01
CA LYS A 299 -13.07 -22.32 -5.80
C LYS A 299 -13.57 -21.00 -6.34
N ILE A 300 -14.87 -20.94 -6.62
CA ILE A 300 -15.57 -19.67 -6.81
C ILE A 300 -16.03 -19.23 -5.43
N GLY A 301 -15.37 -18.23 -4.86
CA GLY A 301 -15.56 -17.81 -3.47
C GLY A 301 -16.71 -16.83 -3.26
N GLY A 302 -17.18 -16.17 -4.33
CA GLY A 302 -18.33 -15.27 -4.30
C GLY A 302 -18.08 -13.91 -4.95
N PHE A 303 -19.16 -13.14 -5.12
CA PHE A 303 -19.13 -11.77 -5.61
C PHE A 303 -19.38 -10.80 -4.45
N LEU A 304 -18.42 -9.91 -4.20
CA LEU A 304 -18.55 -8.82 -3.25
C LEU A 304 -19.01 -7.55 -3.95
N MET A 305 -20.08 -6.97 -3.44
CA MET A 305 -20.68 -5.76 -3.99
C MET A 305 -20.29 -4.53 -3.21
N SER A 306 -19.86 -3.46 -3.89
CA SER A 306 -19.79 -2.13 -3.30
C SER A 306 -21.16 -1.46 -3.42
N HIS A 307 -22.00 -1.49 -2.39
CA HIS A 307 -23.22 -0.68 -2.38
C HIS A 307 -22.84 0.79 -2.12
N PRO A 308 -23.38 1.78 -2.87
CA PRO A 308 -23.03 3.19 -2.67
C PRO A 308 -23.32 3.75 -1.27
N GLU A 309 -24.19 3.08 -0.49
CA GLU A 309 -24.69 3.55 0.80
C GLU A 309 -24.30 2.67 2.00
N ASP A 310 -23.66 1.50 1.79
CA ASP A 310 -23.30 0.56 2.87
C ASP A 310 -21.78 0.42 3.01
N GLN A 311 -21.28 0.48 4.25
CA GLN A 311 -19.87 0.23 4.59
C GLN A 311 -19.50 -1.27 4.58
N ASN A 312 -20.48 -2.17 4.47
CA ASN A 312 -20.26 -3.61 4.44
C ASN A 312 -20.66 -4.20 3.07
N PRO A 313 -19.70 -4.79 2.33
CA PRO A 313 -20.01 -5.41 1.06
C PRO A 313 -20.89 -6.66 1.25
N LEU A 314 -21.97 -6.76 0.49
CA LEU A 314 -22.80 -7.97 0.41
C LEU A 314 -22.01 -9.05 -0.35
N CYS A 315 -22.01 -10.28 0.19
CA CYS A 315 -21.33 -11.43 -0.42
C CYS A 315 -22.37 -12.41 -0.99
N LEU A 316 -22.25 -12.72 -2.28
CA LEU A 316 -23.03 -13.77 -2.93
C LEU A 316 -22.22 -15.08 -2.93
N ASP A 317 -22.49 -15.95 -1.95
CA ASP A 317 -21.73 -17.18 -1.72
C ASP A 317 -21.94 -18.28 -2.80
N ASN A 318 -22.97 -18.14 -3.66
CA ASN A 318 -23.29 -19.09 -4.75
C ASN A 318 -23.09 -18.48 -6.14
N PHE A 319 -22.05 -17.68 -6.31
CA PHE A 319 -21.74 -17.07 -7.60
C PHE A 319 -21.23 -18.10 -8.62
N SER A 320 -21.77 -18.08 -9.84
CA SER A 320 -21.26 -18.83 -11.01
C SER A 320 -20.76 -17.83 -12.05
N VAL A 321 -19.77 -18.24 -12.85
CA VAL A 321 -19.27 -17.48 -14.02
C VAL A 321 -20.41 -17.17 -14.99
N ASP A 322 -21.35 -18.09 -15.15
CA ASP A 322 -22.51 -17.92 -16.05
C ASP A 322 -23.40 -16.74 -15.65
N ASN A 323 -23.39 -16.36 -14.36
CA ASN A 323 -24.19 -15.27 -13.81
C ASN A 323 -23.38 -13.95 -13.72
N LEU A 324 -22.13 -13.93 -14.20
CA LEU A 324 -21.23 -12.77 -14.11
C LEU A 324 -21.80 -11.54 -14.84
N GLU A 325 -22.28 -11.73 -16.07
CA GLU A 325 -22.87 -10.65 -16.87
C GLU A 325 -24.14 -10.09 -16.23
N ASP A 326 -24.99 -10.94 -15.66
CA ASP A 326 -26.20 -10.52 -14.96
C ASP A 326 -25.87 -9.73 -13.68
N ALA A 327 -24.89 -10.20 -12.90
CA ALA A 327 -24.42 -9.49 -11.71
C ALA A 327 -23.81 -8.12 -12.06
N LEU A 328 -23.04 -8.02 -13.14
CA LEU A 328 -22.47 -6.77 -13.62
C LEU A 328 -23.55 -5.77 -14.07
N ARG A 329 -24.56 -6.24 -14.81
CA ARG A 329 -25.70 -5.40 -15.21
C ARG A 329 -26.47 -4.85 -14.01
N GLN A 330 -26.60 -5.64 -12.96
CA GLN A 330 -27.35 -5.25 -11.78
C GLN A 330 -26.58 -4.27 -10.87
N TYR A 331 -25.29 -4.48 -10.68
CA TYR A 331 -24.53 -3.80 -9.62
C TYR A 331 -23.47 -2.81 -10.11
N ARG A 332 -23.16 -2.78 -11.43
CA ARG A 332 -22.15 -1.94 -12.11
C ARG A 332 -20.70 -2.19 -11.70
N ASN A 333 -20.43 -2.39 -10.41
CA ASN A 333 -19.10 -2.66 -9.85
C ASN A 333 -19.16 -3.81 -8.85
N GLY A 334 -18.03 -4.51 -8.68
CA GLY A 334 -17.89 -5.53 -7.65
C GLY A 334 -16.52 -6.19 -7.66
N ILE A 335 -16.33 -7.20 -6.83
CA ILE A 335 -15.09 -7.97 -6.72
C ILE A 335 -15.45 -9.45 -6.75
N VAL A 336 -14.90 -10.20 -7.70
CA VAL A 336 -15.01 -11.66 -7.73
C VAL A 336 -13.85 -12.26 -6.95
N ARG A 337 -14.15 -13.13 -5.99
CA ARG A 337 -13.15 -13.82 -5.17
C ARG A 337 -12.96 -15.24 -5.66
N ILE A 338 -11.72 -15.64 -5.79
CA ILE A 338 -11.28 -16.96 -6.26
C ILE A 338 -10.28 -17.49 -5.23
N PRO A 339 -10.73 -18.27 -4.22
CA PRO A 339 -9.84 -18.98 -3.34
C PRO A 339 -8.99 -19.98 -4.12
N LEU A 340 -7.67 -19.94 -3.89
CA LEU A 340 -6.68 -20.83 -4.51
C LEU A 340 -6.06 -21.69 -3.42
N ASN A 341 -5.90 -22.99 -3.70
CA ASN A 341 -5.28 -23.92 -2.78
C ASN A 341 -3.95 -24.41 -3.34
N TRP A 342 -2.88 -24.13 -2.60
CA TRP A 342 -1.51 -24.43 -2.99
C TRP A 342 -0.97 -25.66 -2.25
N ARG A 343 -0.14 -26.45 -2.93
CA ARG A 343 0.56 -27.60 -2.36
C ARG A 343 2.06 -27.44 -2.58
N PHE A 344 2.72 -26.79 -1.63
CA PHE A 344 4.17 -26.71 -1.59
C PHE A 344 4.78 -27.97 -0.98
N PRO A 345 5.94 -28.45 -1.46
CA PRO A 345 6.70 -29.52 -0.83
C PRO A 345 7.02 -29.26 0.66
N GLU A 346 7.06 -30.32 1.47
CA GLU A 346 7.18 -30.24 2.94
C GLU A 346 8.48 -29.61 3.43
N PHE A 347 9.54 -29.60 2.60
CA PHE A 347 10.81 -28.94 2.90
C PHE A 347 10.74 -27.41 2.86
N TYR A 348 9.60 -26.81 2.47
CA TYR A 348 9.42 -25.37 2.30
C TYR A 348 8.55 -24.71 3.38
N LYS A 349 8.17 -25.43 4.44
CA LYS A 349 7.34 -24.93 5.54
C LYS A 349 8.16 -24.34 6.69
#